data_AF-A0A9N9SZ39-F1
#
_entry.id   AF-A0A9N9SZ39-F1
#
_cell.length_a   1.000
_cell.length_b   1.000
_cell.length_c   1.000
_cell.angle_alpha   90.00
_cell.angle_beta   90.00
_cell.angle_gamma   90.00
#
_symmetry.space_group_name_H-M   'P 1'
#
loop_
_entity.id
_entity.type
_entity.pdbx_description
1 polymer ?
#
loop_
_entity_poly.entity_id
_entity_poly.type
_entity_poly.pdbx_seq_one_letter_code
_entity_poly.pdbx_strand_id
1 'polypeptide(L)'
;MNKNGPKGSHFDIYPTKFLIHGYGQNGQSYWVLTARNAYLNKIEPHNVVIVDWAKGATNYETAAANTKKLGELIGQYIIDNEIELEDLQLIGFGVGAHAAGQAGKYVANVTGQYVGRVTGLDVASPKFELDSVPPESKFQKTDAIFVDAIHTNVQKWGYKVPIGHVDWYVNGGDVQPGCPTLDVPDTDVCSHLRVNDLYVESINYQAPSYECTVTFENGQSVVTKVPFGRQVVFGQKVNEYERGNYTINTNSVPKYLPRFKFIGLK
;
A
#
# COMPACT_ATOMS: atom_id res chain seq x y z
N MET A 1 30.23 -2.32 14.61
CA MET A 1 28.97 -3.07 14.74
C MET A 1 27.87 -2.05 14.62
N ASN A 2 27.05 -2.12 13.57
CA ASN A 2 25.92 -1.21 13.41
C ASN A 2 24.99 -1.35 14.62
N LYS A 3 24.66 -0.21 15.23
CA LYS A 3 23.82 -0.16 16.43
C LYS A 3 22.33 -0.29 16.10
N ASN A 4 21.96 -0.02 14.84
CA ASN A 4 20.58 0.07 14.40
C ASN A 4 20.28 -1.13 13.49
N GLY A 5 19.38 -2.01 13.91
CA GLY A 5 18.91 -3.17 13.15
C GLY A 5 18.99 -4.51 13.88
N PRO A 6 18.29 -5.54 13.38
CA PRO A 6 18.26 -6.87 13.97
C PRO A 6 19.63 -7.55 14.00
N LYS A 7 20.00 -8.03 15.20
CA LYS A 7 21.25 -8.75 15.43
C LYS A 7 21.33 -10.02 14.57
N GLY A 8 22.52 -10.29 14.04
CA GLY A 8 22.77 -11.48 13.20
C GLY A 8 22.28 -11.35 11.76
N SER A 9 21.90 -10.14 11.33
CA SER A 9 21.53 -9.82 9.94
C SER A 9 22.58 -8.93 9.27
N HIS A 10 22.40 -8.67 7.97
CA HIS A 10 23.16 -7.68 7.20
C HIS A 10 22.50 -6.28 7.22
N PHE A 11 21.65 -6.01 8.20
CA PHE A 11 20.96 -4.72 8.30
C PHE A 11 21.95 -3.57 8.48
N ASP A 12 21.71 -2.48 7.77
CA ASP A 12 22.56 -1.29 7.76
C ASP A 12 21.71 0.00 7.81
N ILE A 13 22.34 1.17 7.79
CA ILE A 13 21.69 2.50 7.83
C ILE A 13 21.04 2.90 6.50
N TYR A 14 20.42 1.94 5.81
CA TYR A 14 19.76 2.13 4.51
C TYR A 14 18.25 2.28 4.67
N PRO A 15 17.57 2.91 3.69
CA PRO A 15 16.11 2.97 3.66
C PRO A 15 15.48 1.59 3.83
N THR A 16 14.50 1.50 4.73
CA THR A 16 13.95 0.22 5.19
C THR A 16 12.51 0.05 4.72
N LYS A 17 12.22 -1.08 4.07
CA LYS A 17 10.91 -1.41 3.49
C LYS A 17 10.32 -2.63 4.17
N PHE A 18 9.20 -2.48 4.86
CA PHE A 18 8.43 -3.59 5.40
C PHE A 18 7.35 -4.01 4.40
N LEU A 19 7.34 -5.29 4.03
CA LEU A 19 6.33 -5.88 3.15
C LEU A 19 5.39 -6.74 3.98
N ILE A 20 4.12 -6.32 4.07
CA ILE A 20 3.10 -6.92 4.95
C ILE A 20 1.99 -7.50 4.07
N HIS A 21 1.95 -8.82 3.98
CA HIS A 21 0.97 -9.53 3.15
C HIS A 21 -0.45 -9.48 3.72
N GLY A 22 -1.43 -9.84 2.88
CA GLY A 22 -2.84 -9.86 3.26
C GLY A 22 -3.37 -11.24 3.65
N TYR A 23 -4.70 -11.33 3.69
CA TYR A 23 -5.48 -12.54 3.92
C TYR A 23 -5.17 -13.59 2.84
N GLY A 24 -5.00 -14.85 3.24
CA GLY A 24 -4.70 -15.95 2.32
C GLY A 24 -3.31 -15.91 1.67
N GLN A 25 -2.44 -14.97 2.08
CA GLN A 25 -1.07 -14.83 1.61
C GLN A 25 -0.04 -15.21 2.69
N ASN A 26 1.23 -15.21 2.30
CA ASN A 26 2.39 -15.48 3.16
C ASN A 26 3.63 -14.73 2.66
N GLY A 27 4.75 -14.82 3.38
CA GLY A 27 6.01 -14.17 3.01
C GLY A 27 6.65 -14.64 1.69
N GLN A 28 6.17 -15.76 1.12
CA GLN A 28 6.61 -16.30 -0.17
C GLN A 28 5.66 -15.94 -1.32
N SER A 29 4.64 -15.13 -1.06
CA SER A 29 3.70 -14.69 -2.11
C SER A 29 4.44 -13.93 -3.21
N TYR A 30 4.03 -14.15 -4.46
CA TYR A 30 4.75 -13.66 -5.65
C TYR A 30 5.11 -12.18 -5.57
N TRP A 31 4.16 -11.33 -5.18
CA TRP A 31 4.38 -9.89 -5.10
C TRP A 31 5.39 -9.50 -4.02
N VAL A 32 5.40 -10.20 -2.89
CA VAL A 32 6.33 -9.96 -1.77
C VAL A 32 7.76 -10.22 -2.24
N LEU A 33 7.98 -11.38 -2.87
CA LEU A 33 9.30 -11.77 -3.37
C LEU A 33 9.75 -10.86 -4.53
N THR A 34 8.83 -10.47 -5.41
CA THR A 34 9.15 -9.60 -6.55
C THR A 34 9.41 -8.17 -6.11
N ALA A 35 8.65 -7.64 -5.14
CA ALA A 35 8.92 -6.34 -4.51
C ALA A 35 10.28 -6.34 -3.80
N ARG A 36 10.57 -7.38 -3.00
CA ARG A 36 11.89 -7.56 -2.37
C ARG A 36 13.00 -7.50 -3.41
N ASN A 37 12.91 -8.31 -4.47
CA ASN A 37 13.92 -8.33 -5.52
C ASN A 37 14.02 -6.96 -6.23
N ALA A 38 12.91 -6.27 -6.46
CA ALA A 38 12.90 -4.95 -7.09
C ALA A 38 13.63 -3.89 -6.25
N TYR A 39 13.53 -3.96 -4.92
CA TYR A 39 14.31 -3.10 -4.01
C TYR A 39 15.77 -3.52 -3.92
N LEU A 40 16.06 -4.81 -3.78
CA LEU A 40 17.45 -5.31 -3.65
C LEU A 40 18.27 -5.16 -4.95
N ASN A 41 17.62 -5.06 -6.11
CA ASN A 41 18.27 -4.79 -7.39
C ASN A 41 18.51 -3.30 -7.67
N LYS A 42 18.21 -2.40 -6.72
CA LYS A 42 18.53 -0.98 -6.85
C LYS A 42 20.03 -0.75 -6.68
N ILE A 43 20.52 0.30 -7.34
CA ILE A 43 21.89 0.79 -7.17
C ILE A 43 22.08 1.26 -5.73
N GLU A 44 21.11 2.01 -5.21
CA GLU A 44 21.07 2.39 -3.81
C GLU A 44 20.58 1.18 -2.97
N PRO A 45 21.35 0.74 -1.97
CA PRO A 45 20.99 -0.39 -1.14
C PRO A 45 19.77 -0.09 -0.26
N HIS A 46 19.02 -1.13 0.06
CA HIS A 46 17.81 -1.08 0.88
C HIS A 46 17.81 -2.23 1.88
N ASN A 47 17.26 -1.99 3.08
CA ASN A 47 16.82 -3.08 3.93
C ASN A 47 15.40 -3.48 3.52
N VAL A 48 15.13 -4.79 3.40
CA VAL A 48 13.78 -5.30 3.13
C VAL A 48 13.41 -6.31 4.21
N VAL A 49 12.33 -6.02 4.94
CA VAL A 49 11.77 -6.88 5.98
C VAL A 49 10.45 -7.46 5.49
N ILE A 50 10.36 -8.78 5.40
CA ILE A 50 9.11 -9.46 5.06
C ILE A 50 8.43 -9.87 6.36
N VAL A 51 7.20 -9.39 6.57
CA VAL A 51 6.37 -9.78 7.71
C VAL A 51 5.52 -10.98 7.29
N ASP A 52 6.00 -12.17 7.62
CA ASP A 52 5.23 -13.41 7.40
C ASP A 52 4.35 -13.72 8.63
N TRP A 53 3.06 -13.47 8.47
CA TRP A 53 2.03 -13.71 9.48
C TRP A 53 0.95 -14.67 8.97
N ALA A 54 1.29 -15.54 8.01
CA ALA A 54 0.34 -16.46 7.35
C ALA A 54 -0.55 -17.24 8.32
N LYS A 55 0.00 -17.67 9.47
CA LYS A 55 -0.75 -18.39 10.51
C LYS A 55 -1.89 -17.57 11.12
N GLY A 56 -1.72 -16.25 11.21
CA GLY A 56 -2.73 -15.30 11.70
C GLY A 56 -3.65 -14.76 10.60
N ALA A 57 -3.40 -15.10 9.33
CA ALA A 57 -4.08 -14.58 8.13
C ALA A 57 -4.95 -15.63 7.42
N THR A 58 -5.29 -16.74 8.06
CA THR A 58 -5.94 -17.93 7.45
C THR A 58 -7.44 -17.81 7.26
N ASN A 59 -8.15 -17.17 8.20
CA ASN A 59 -9.58 -16.87 8.11
C ASN A 59 -9.75 -15.35 8.08
N TYR A 60 -10.65 -14.83 7.24
CA TYR A 60 -10.77 -13.38 7.04
C TYR A 60 -11.13 -12.62 8.32
N GLU A 61 -12.08 -13.12 9.10
CA GLU A 61 -12.50 -12.45 10.33
C GLU A 61 -11.39 -12.44 11.37
N THR A 62 -10.69 -13.57 11.52
CA THR A 62 -9.52 -13.67 12.39
C THR A 62 -8.38 -12.79 11.90
N ALA A 63 -8.13 -12.75 10.59
CA ALA A 63 -7.09 -11.92 9.99
C ALA A 63 -7.36 -10.44 10.26
N ALA A 64 -8.60 -9.98 10.05
CA ALA A 64 -9.02 -8.62 10.34
C ALA A 64 -8.83 -8.26 11.83
N ALA A 65 -9.29 -9.13 12.73
CA ALA A 65 -9.14 -8.94 14.18
C ALA A 65 -7.66 -8.91 14.64
N ASN A 66 -6.79 -9.66 13.97
CA ASN A 66 -5.37 -9.75 14.30
C ASN A 66 -4.56 -8.51 13.88
N THR A 67 -5.07 -7.67 12.97
CA THR A 67 -4.31 -6.54 12.38
C THR A 67 -3.76 -5.58 13.43
N LYS A 68 -4.54 -5.27 14.48
CA LYS A 68 -4.08 -4.44 15.61
C LYS A 68 -2.88 -5.08 16.32
N LYS A 69 -3.01 -6.34 16.72
CA LYS A 69 -1.93 -7.03 17.44
C LYS A 69 -0.68 -7.19 16.58
N LEU A 70 -0.86 -7.49 15.29
CA LEU A 70 0.24 -7.56 14.34
C LEU A 70 0.96 -6.20 14.21
N GLY A 71 0.21 -5.11 14.10
CA GLY A 71 0.76 -3.76 14.05
C GLY A 71 1.57 -3.41 15.31
N GLU A 72 1.06 -3.74 16.50
CA GLU A 72 1.81 -3.58 17.76
C GLU A 72 3.13 -4.35 17.75
N LEU A 73 3.13 -5.59 17.25
CA LEU A 73 4.34 -6.41 17.16
C LEU A 73 5.36 -5.84 16.16
N ILE A 74 4.90 -5.34 15.01
CA ILE A 74 5.76 -4.67 14.03
C ILE A 74 6.33 -3.37 14.61
N GLY A 75 5.49 -2.56 15.25
CA GLY A 75 5.90 -1.30 15.88
C GLY A 75 6.91 -1.51 17.01
N GLN A 76 6.67 -2.49 17.89
CA GLN A 76 7.63 -2.88 18.92
C GLN A 76 8.94 -3.38 18.30
N TYR A 77 8.89 -4.17 17.23
CA TYR A 77 10.08 -4.64 16.54
C TYR A 77 10.90 -3.49 15.95
N ILE A 78 10.26 -2.47 15.38
CA ILE A 78 10.93 -1.25 14.86
C ILE A 78 11.68 -0.55 15.99
N ILE A 79 11.03 -0.36 17.14
CA ILE A 79 11.60 0.32 18.32
C ILE A 79 12.74 -0.49 18.92
N ASP A 80 12.55 -1.78 19.17
CA ASP A 80 13.53 -2.66 19.81
C ASP A 80 14.83 -2.81 19.01
N ASN A 81 14.74 -2.61 17.69
CA ASN A 81 15.88 -2.69 16.79
C ASN A 81 16.40 -1.31 16.37
N GLU A 82 15.90 -0.22 16.96
CA GLU A 82 16.33 1.16 16.68
C GLU A 82 16.34 1.46 15.17
N ILE A 83 15.32 0.98 14.44
CA ILE A 83 15.19 1.21 13.00
C ILE A 83 14.88 2.69 12.76
N GLU A 84 15.64 3.33 11.88
CA GLU A 84 15.48 4.74 11.52
C GLU A 84 14.07 5.00 10.97
N LEU A 85 13.37 5.97 11.56
CA LEU A 85 11.93 6.18 11.27
C LEU A 85 11.71 7.02 10.01
N GLU A 86 12.59 7.98 9.72
CA GLU A 86 12.45 8.92 8.60
C GLU A 86 12.40 8.20 7.24
N ASP A 87 13.30 7.25 7.01
CA ASP A 87 13.39 6.48 5.76
C ASP A 87 12.64 5.13 5.81
N LEU A 88 11.83 4.91 6.85
CA LEU A 88 11.03 3.70 7.02
C LEU A 88 9.72 3.78 6.23
N GLN A 89 9.47 2.75 5.43
CA GLN A 89 8.20 2.58 4.72
C GLN A 89 7.53 1.25 5.08
N LEU A 90 6.28 1.32 5.51
CA LEU A 90 5.43 0.18 5.79
C LEU A 90 4.44 -0.03 4.64
N ILE A 91 4.53 -1.16 3.94
CA ILE A 91 3.76 -1.44 2.73
C ILE A 91 2.85 -2.63 3.02
N GLY A 92 1.55 -2.41 3.05
CA GLY A 92 0.58 -3.45 3.38
C GLY A 92 -0.46 -3.68 2.29
N PHE A 93 -0.77 -4.96 2.02
CA PHE A 93 -1.78 -5.37 1.04
C PHE A 93 -3.07 -5.85 1.71
N GLY A 94 -4.23 -5.38 1.24
CA GLY A 94 -5.54 -5.77 1.77
C GLY A 94 -5.62 -5.53 3.27
N VAL A 95 -5.88 -6.59 4.05
CA VAL A 95 -5.88 -6.53 5.53
C VAL A 95 -4.50 -6.21 6.13
N GLY A 96 -3.41 -6.50 5.42
CA GLY A 96 -2.04 -6.14 5.83
C GLY A 96 -1.80 -4.63 5.85
N ALA A 97 -2.55 -3.85 5.06
CA ALA A 97 -2.50 -2.39 5.11
C ALA A 97 -2.92 -1.88 6.50
N HIS A 98 -3.97 -2.45 7.10
CA HIS A 98 -4.37 -2.07 8.46
C HIS A 98 -3.28 -2.36 9.47
N ALA A 99 -2.59 -3.50 9.37
CA ALA A 99 -1.45 -3.79 10.24
C ALA A 99 -0.30 -2.79 10.05
N ALA A 100 -0.02 -2.36 8.81
CA ALA A 100 0.95 -1.30 8.51
C ALA A 100 0.57 0.02 9.21
N GLY A 101 -0.70 0.43 9.10
CA GLY A 101 -1.21 1.62 9.77
C GLY A 101 -1.18 1.53 11.30
N GLN A 102 -1.54 0.36 11.85
CA GLN A 102 -1.46 0.08 13.29
C GLN A 102 -0.03 0.14 13.82
N ALA A 103 0.95 -0.33 13.04
CA ALA A 103 2.37 -0.21 13.39
C ALA A 103 2.83 1.26 13.42
N GLY A 104 2.46 2.06 12.42
CA GLY A 104 2.74 3.51 12.41
C GLY A 104 2.15 4.23 13.62
N LYS A 105 0.88 3.98 13.94
CA LYS A 105 0.22 4.49 15.16
C LYS A 105 0.93 4.05 16.43
N TYR A 106 1.34 2.78 16.52
CA TYR A 106 2.02 2.25 17.69
C TYR A 106 3.35 2.98 17.92
N VAL A 107 4.17 3.14 16.88
CA VAL A 107 5.44 3.88 16.95
C VAL A 107 5.20 5.32 17.40
N ALA A 108 4.22 6.01 16.81
CA ALA A 108 3.86 7.38 17.19
C ALA A 108 3.42 7.49 18.65
N ASN A 109 2.58 6.56 19.13
CA ASN A 109 2.08 6.56 20.50
C ASN A 109 3.18 6.29 21.53
N VAL A 110 4.15 5.42 21.22
CA VAL A 110 5.23 5.04 22.15
C VAL A 110 6.37 6.05 22.15
N THR A 111 6.74 6.58 20.98
CA THR A 111 7.95 7.39 20.80
C THR A 111 7.68 8.89 20.64
N GLY A 112 6.45 9.27 20.31
CA GLY A 112 6.11 10.63 19.88
C GLY A 112 6.59 10.97 18.46
N GLN A 113 7.16 10.02 17.72
CA GLN A 113 7.68 10.20 16.37
C GLN A 113 6.91 9.36 15.35
N TYR A 114 6.79 9.86 14.13
CA TYR A 114 6.07 9.18 13.06
C TYR A 114 7.05 8.41 12.17
N VAL A 115 6.61 7.26 11.67
CA VAL A 115 7.30 6.59 10.56
C VAL A 115 7.18 7.45 9.29
N GLY A 116 8.17 7.37 8.40
CA GLY A 116 8.23 8.19 7.18
C GLY A 116 7.03 7.96 6.27
N ARG A 117 6.78 6.69 5.90
CA ARG A 117 5.72 6.37 4.95
C ARG A 117 4.91 5.12 5.27
N VAL A 118 3.61 5.18 5.05
CA VAL A 118 2.71 4.02 5.05
C VAL A 118 1.99 3.94 3.69
N THR A 119 2.14 2.82 2.99
CA THR A 119 1.50 2.58 1.70
C THR A 119 0.46 1.47 1.82
N GLY A 120 -0.80 1.79 1.49
CA GLY A 120 -1.92 0.85 1.42
C GLY A 120 -2.15 0.34 0.00
N LEU A 121 -1.97 -0.95 -0.21
CA LEU A 121 -2.24 -1.62 -1.48
C LEU A 121 -3.63 -2.25 -1.42
N ASP A 122 -4.61 -1.60 -2.06
CA ASP A 122 -6.04 -1.93 -2.07
C ASP A 122 -6.55 -2.32 -0.68
N VAL A 123 -6.53 -1.34 0.23
CA VAL A 123 -6.84 -1.51 1.66
C VAL A 123 -8.19 -2.20 1.83
N ALA A 124 -8.28 -3.23 2.68
CA ALA A 124 -9.47 -4.06 2.78
C ALA A 124 -10.65 -3.38 3.49
N SER A 125 -11.78 -3.19 2.82
CA SER A 125 -12.99 -2.59 3.39
C SER A 125 -13.77 -3.52 4.35
N PRO A 126 -14.01 -4.82 4.03
CA PRO A 126 -14.86 -5.66 4.86
C PRO A 126 -14.33 -5.79 6.29
N LYS A 127 -15.20 -5.59 7.28
CA LYS A 127 -14.89 -5.51 8.72
C LYS A 127 -14.18 -4.22 9.19
N PHE A 128 -13.84 -3.27 8.31
CA PHE A 128 -13.16 -2.02 8.68
C PHE A 128 -13.95 -0.74 8.32
N GLU A 129 -14.72 -0.73 7.22
CA GLU A 129 -15.67 0.36 6.89
C GLU A 129 -17.04 0.18 7.59
N LEU A 130 -17.03 -0.30 8.83
CA LEU A 130 -18.23 -0.37 9.69
C LEU A 130 -18.24 0.85 10.62
N ASP A 131 -19.43 1.43 10.85
CA ASP A 131 -19.60 2.58 11.76
C ASP A 131 -19.14 2.29 13.19
N SER A 132 -19.20 1.01 13.60
CA SER A 132 -18.73 0.53 14.90
C SER A 132 -17.21 0.43 15.03
N VAL A 133 -16.47 0.52 13.92
CA VAL A 133 -15.00 0.41 13.90
C VAL A 133 -14.39 1.81 13.88
N PRO A 134 -13.77 2.24 14.98
CA PRO A 134 -13.33 3.61 15.10
C PRO A 134 -12.02 3.86 14.31
N PRO A 135 -11.73 5.11 13.90
CA PRO A 135 -10.59 5.46 13.04
C PRO A 135 -9.24 4.92 13.52
N GLU A 136 -8.99 4.94 14.83
CA GLU A 136 -7.75 4.46 15.45
C GLU A 136 -7.54 2.95 15.27
N SER A 137 -8.58 2.18 14.95
CA SER A 137 -8.51 0.73 14.74
C SER A 137 -8.35 0.33 13.27
N LYS A 138 -8.30 1.30 12.34
CA LYS A 138 -8.20 1.06 10.88
C LYS A 138 -7.11 1.91 10.24
N PHE A 139 -6.88 1.73 8.94
CA PHE A 139 -5.85 2.48 8.19
C PHE A 139 -6.30 3.93 8.07
N GLN A 140 -5.42 4.89 8.31
CA GLN A 140 -5.73 6.32 8.30
C GLN A 140 -4.59 7.15 7.72
N LYS A 141 -4.93 8.33 7.19
CA LYS A 141 -3.96 9.33 6.71
C LYS A 141 -2.97 9.82 7.77
N THR A 142 -3.27 9.61 9.06
CA THR A 142 -2.45 10.05 10.19
C THR A 142 -1.40 9.02 10.64
N ASP A 143 -1.29 7.89 9.93
CA ASP A 143 -0.48 6.75 10.37
C ASP A 143 1.02 6.94 10.18
N ALA A 144 1.42 7.94 9.39
CA ALA A 144 2.81 8.27 9.07
C ALA A 144 2.93 9.73 8.63
N ILE A 145 4.17 10.21 8.43
CA ILE A 145 4.43 11.53 7.84
C ILE A 145 3.78 11.63 6.45
N PHE A 146 3.89 10.57 5.65
CA PHE A 146 3.25 10.42 4.37
C PHE A 146 2.49 9.10 4.27
N VAL A 147 1.27 9.14 3.74
CA VAL A 147 0.38 7.98 3.65
C VAL A 147 -0.20 7.97 2.26
N ASP A 148 -0.04 6.88 1.53
CA ASP A 148 -0.57 6.76 0.18
C ASP A 148 -1.34 5.46 -0.01
N ALA A 149 -2.42 5.50 -0.78
CA ALA A 149 -3.27 4.35 -1.03
C ALA A 149 -3.51 4.15 -2.52
N ILE A 150 -3.44 2.91 -2.98
CA ILE A 150 -3.74 2.51 -4.34
C ILE A 150 -4.98 1.64 -4.33
N HIS A 151 -6.03 2.13 -4.96
CA HIS A 151 -7.35 1.53 -5.03
C HIS A 151 -7.56 0.87 -6.39
N THR A 152 -7.82 -0.43 -6.37
CA THR A 152 -8.04 -1.25 -7.57
C THR A 152 -9.34 -2.04 -7.52
N ASN A 153 -10.00 -2.13 -6.37
CA ASN A 153 -11.26 -2.87 -6.26
C ASN A 153 -12.26 -2.33 -5.22
N VAL A 154 -12.57 -1.05 -5.30
CA VAL A 154 -13.37 -0.30 -4.30
C VAL A 154 -14.83 -0.72 -4.17
N GLN A 155 -15.41 -1.42 -5.15
CA GLN A 155 -16.81 -1.85 -5.05
C GLN A 155 -16.98 -3.20 -4.33
N LYS A 156 -15.88 -3.92 -4.08
CA LYS A 156 -15.91 -5.26 -3.47
C LYS A 156 -14.96 -5.32 -2.26
N TRP A 157 -13.67 -5.46 -2.50
CA TRP A 157 -12.70 -5.71 -1.43
C TRP A 157 -12.02 -4.45 -0.87
N GLY A 158 -11.84 -3.42 -1.70
CA GLY A 158 -11.09 -2.21 -1.38
C GLY A 158 -11.92 -1.12 -0.68
N TYR A 159 -11.25 -0.20 0.02
CA TYR A 159 -11.87 0.98 0.60
C TYR A 159 -12.49 1.88 -0.47
N LYS A 160 -13.69 2.40 -0.18
CA LYS A 160 -14.45 3.22 -1.15
C LYS A 160 -13.96 4.66 -1.25
N VAL A 161 -13.57 5.22 -0.12
CA VAL A 161 -13.26 6.64 0.03
C VAL A 161 -11.75 6.89 0.12
N PRO A 162 -11.29 8.12 -0.16
CA PRO A 162 -9.90 8.49 0.03
C PRO A 162 -9.50 8.35 1.51
N ILE A 163 -8.36 7.70 1.75
CA ILE A 163 -7.87 7.35 3.10
C ILE A 163 -6.39 7.71 3.31
N GLY A 164 -5.72 8.25 2.29
CA GLY A 164 -4.34 8.71 2.35
C GLY A 164 -4.18 10.22 2.26
N HIS A 165 -2.92 10.64 2.20
CA HIS A 165 -2.50 11.92 1.67
C HIS A 165 -2.62 11.94 0.15
N VAL A 166 -2.28 10.83 -0.50
CA VAL A 166 -2.46 10.58 -1.93
C VAL A 166 -3.25 9.29 -2.12
N ASP A 167 -4.30 9.35 -2.94
CA ASP A 167 -5.13 8.19 -3.26
C ASP A 167 -5.21 8.00 -4.78
N TRP A 168 -4.78 6.84 -5.27
CA TRP A 168 -4.89 6.48 -6.69
C TRP A 168 -6.05 5.54 -6.94
N TYR A 169 -6.98 5.91 -7.81
CA TYR A 169 -8.06 5.05 -8.29
C TYR A 169 -7.72 4.56 -9.69
N VAL A 170 -7.10 3.38 -9.77
CA VAL A 170 -6.57 2.82 -11.01
C VAL A 170 -7.70 2.31 -11.89
N ASN A 171 -7.78 2.76 -13.14
CA ASN A 171 -8.87 2.45 -14.09
C ASN A 171 -10.26 2.74 -13.50
N GLY A 172 -10.39 3.82 -12.74
CA GLY A 172 -11.62 4.15 -12.01
C GLY A 172 -11.80 3.43 -10.66
N GLY A 173 -10.86 2.56 -10.29
CA GLY A 173 -10.75 1.95 -8.96
C GLY A 173 -11.56 0.68 -8.73
N ASP A 174 -12.33 0.18 -9.70
CA ASP A 174 -13.23 -0.96 -9.50
C ASP A 174 -12.79 -2.26 -10.19
N VAL A 175 -12.92 -2.31 -11.52
CA VAL A 175 -12.55 -3.49 -12.32
C VAL A 175 -11.30 -3.19 -13.12
N GLN A 176 -10.27 -4.01 -12.94
CA GLN A 176 -8.99 -3.80 -13.60
C GLN A 176 -8.97 -4.48 -14.98
N PRO A 177 -8.35 -3.86 -16.00
CA PRO A 177 -8.21 -4.46 -17.31
C PRO A 177 -7.56 -5.85 -17.24
N GLY A 178 -8.16 -6.82 -17.94
CA GLY A 178 -7.71 -8.22 -17.94
C GLY A 178 -8.22 -9.06 -16.77
N CYS A 179 -8.97 -8.50 -15.82
CA CYS A 179 -9.67 -9.25 -14.79
C CYS A 179 -11.10 -9.61 -15.24
N PRO A 180 -11.60 -10.81 -14.88
CA PRO A 180 -12.94 -11.24 -15.26
C PRO A 180 -14.01 -10.49 -14.46
N THR A 181 -15.06 -10.03 -15.13
CA THR A 181 -16.28 -9.49 -14.52
C THR A 181 -17.22 -10.63 -14.19
N LEU A 182 -16.92 -11.40 -13.14
CA LEU A 182 -17.90 -12.36 -12.63
C LEU A 182 -18.80 -11.64 -11.62
N ASP A 183 -20.10 -11.58 -11.90
CA ASP A 183 -21.16 -11.11 -10.98
C ASP A 183 -21.46 -12.16 -9.91
N VAL A 184 -20.41 -12.75 -9.32
CA VAL A 184 -20.54 -13.65 -8.19
C VAL A 184 -19.96 -12.94 -6.97
N PRO A 185 -20.78 -12.68 -5.94
CA PRO A 185 -20.31 -12.15 -4.66
C PRO A 185 -19.07 -12.93 -4.19
N ASP A 186 -18.04 -12.22 -3.72
CA ASP A 186 -16.77 -12.76 -3.21
C ASP A 186 -15.74 -13.31 -4.22
N THR A 187 -15.95 -13.23 -5.55
CA THR A 187 -15.07 -13.93 -6.51
C THR A 187 -14.12 -13.07 -7.35
N ASP A 188 -14.28 -11.74 -7.42
CA ASP A 188 -13.36 -10.90 -8.20
C ASP A 188 -12.13 -10.48 -7.38
N VAL A 189 -11.32 -11.49 -7.06
CA VAL A 189 -10.03 -11.33 -6.39
C VAL A 189 -8.97 -10.81 -7.36
N CYS A 190 -9.17 -10.92 -8.68
CA CYS A 190 -8.20 -10.47 -9.68
C CYS A 190 -7.98 -8.95 -9.61
N SER A 191 -9.06 -8.18 -9.58
CA SER A 191 -8.97 -6.72 -9.49
C SER A 191 -8.31 -6.29 -8.18
N HIS A 192 -8.64 -6.98 -7.07
CA HIS A 192 -8.01 -6.76 -5.76
C HIS A 192 -6.50 -7.05 -5.79
N LEU A 193 -6.08 -8.15 -6.43
CA LEU A 193 -4.67 -8.52 -6.53
C LEU A 193 -3.86 -7.65 -7.48
N ARG A 194 -4.49 -6.96 -8.45
CA ARG A 194 -3.78 -6.18 -9.48
C ARG A 194 -2.89 -5.09 -8.89
N VAL A 195 -3.26 -4.51 -7.75
CA VAL A 195 -2.45 -3.49 -7.07
C VAL A 195 -1.02 -3.97 -6.79
N ASN A 196 -0.84 -5.26 -6.53
CA ASN A 196 0.44 -5.85 -6.24
C ASN A 196 1.40 -5.74 -7.43
N ASP A 197 0.91 -6.07 -8.63
CA ASP A 197 1.69 -5.97 -9.86
C ASP A 197 2.01 -4.50 -10.20
N LEU A 198 1.02 -3.61 -10.06
CA LEU A 198 1.18 -2.19 -10.34
C LEU A 198 2.20 -1.54 -9.41
N TYR A 199 2.14 -1.85 -8.12
CA TYR A 199 3.08 -1.34 -7.14
C TYR A 199 4.49 -1.86 -7.40
N VAL A 200 4.65 -3.17 -7.67
CA VAL A 200 5.95 -3.76 -8.04
C VAL A 200 6.54 -3.12 -9.30
N GLU A 201 5.73 -2.86 -10.33
CA GLU A 201 6.20 -2.13 -11.51
C GLU A 201 6.63 -0.70 -11.15
N SER A 202 5.91 -0.01 -10.26
CA SER A 202 6.20 1.37 -9.86
C SER A 202 7.54 1.54 -9.12
N ILE A 203 8.03 0.47 -8.45
CA ILE A 203 9.37 0.47 -7.85
C ILE A 203 10.43 0.74 -8.93
N ASN A 204 10.25 0.18 -10.13
CA ASN A 204 11.22 0.27 -11.22
C ASN A 204 10.94 1.41 -12.19
N TYR A 205 9.67 1.69 -12.46
CA TYR A 205 9.25 2.61 -13.51
C TYR A 205 8.41 3.74 -12.98
N GLN A 206 8.56 4.92 -13.58
CA GLN A 206 7.66 6.04 -13.33
C GLN A 206 6.51 5.99 -14.33
N ALA A 207 5.30 6.30 -13.86
CA ALA A 207 4.11 6.42 -14.68
C ALA A 207 3.32 7.67 -14.25
N PRO A 208 2.77 8.46 -15.21
CA PRO A 208 1.96 9.61 -14.87
C PRO A 208 0.56 9.17 -14.42
N SER A 209 0.11 9.74 -13.32
CA SER A 209 -1.29 9.74 -12.89
C SER A 209 -1.85 11.15 -12.96
N TYR A 210 -3.17 11.27 -13.08
CA TYR A 210 -3.86 12.52 -13.32
C TYR A 210 -4.87 12.80 -12.23
N GLU A 211 -4.93 14.04 -11.76
CA GLU A 211 -5.87 14.46 -10.72
C GLU A 211 -7.31 14.08 -11.08
N CYS A 212 -8.06 13.61 -10.09
CA CYS A 212 -9.45 13.20 -10.23
C CYS A 212 -10.29 13.63 -9.03
N THR A 213 -11.60 13.76 -9.22
CA THR A 213 -12.57 13.83 -8.14
C THR A 213 -13.11 12.43 -7.86
N VAL A 214 -13.40 12.16 -6.59
CA VAL A 214 -14.04 10.91 -6.16
C VAL A 214 -15.32 11.30 -5.44
N THR A 215 -16.46 10.94 -6.01
CA THR A 215 -17.78 11.10 -5.37
C THR A 215 -18.34 9.75 -4.97
N PHE A 216 -19.30 9.76 -4.03
CA PHE A 216 -19.98 8.55 -3.60
C PHE A 216 -21.47 8.68 -3.91
N GLU A 217 -21.94 7.88 -4.86
CA GLU A 217 -23.30 7.96 -5.41
C GLU A 217 -23.92 6.57 -5.41
N ASN A 218 -25.10 6.42 -4.81
CA ASN A 218 -25.85 5.15 -4.77
C ASN A 218 -25.04 3.94 -4.26
N GLY A 219 -24.14 4.16 -3.29
CA GLY A 219 -23.31 3.09 -2.72
C GLY A 219 -22.03 2.76 -3.50
N GLN A 220 -21.75 3.53 -4.57
CA GLN A 220 -20.62 3.33 -5.47
C GLN A 220 -19.70 4.55 -5.49
N SER A 221 -18.38 4.29 -5.48
CA SER A 221 -17.38 5.33 -5.79
C SER A 221 -17.38 5.65 -7.29
N VAL A 222 -17.49 6.93 -7.62
CA VAL A 222 -17.42 7.45 -8.99
C VAL A 222 -16.16 8.29 -9.13
N VAL A 223 -15.31 7.93 -10.08
CA VAL A 223 -14.01 8.57 -10.31
C VAL A 223 -14.04 9.36 -11.61
N THR A 224 -13.87 10.68 -11.50
CA THR A 224 -13.91 11.60 -12.64
C THR A 224 -12.59 12.32 -12.77
N LYS A 225 -11.88 12.09 -13.87
CA LYS A 225 -10.63 12.80 -14.18
C LYS A 225 -10.88 14.31 -14.30
N VAL A 226 -10.06 15.11 -13.62
CA VAL A 226 -10.12 16.58 -13.70
C VAL A 226 -9.47 17.03 -15.02
N PRO A 227 -10.19 17.76 -15.89
CA PRO A 227 -9.60 18.35 -17.09
C PRO A 227 -8.47 19.30 -16.72
N PHE A 228 -7.29 19.13 -17.34
CA PHE A 228 -6.08 19.92 -17.04
C PHE A 228 -5.63 19.89 -15.57
N GLY A 229 -6.08 18.88 -14.81
CA GLY A 229 -5.64 18.66 -13.44
C GLY A 229 -4.17 18.30 -13.35
N ARG A 230 -3.64 18.36 -12.12
CA ARG A 230 -2.24 18.08 -11.82
C ARG A 230 -1.85 16.66 -12.23
N GLN A 231 -0.58 16.48 -12.54
CA GLN A 231 0.02 15.18 -12.79
C GLN A 231 1.03 14.86 -11.71
N VAL A 232 0.96 13.64 -11.18
CA VAL A 232 1.94 13.13 -10.21
C VAL A 232 2.40 11.75 -10.61
N VAL A 233 3.58 11.36 -10.13
CA VAL A 233 4.14 10.03 -10.35
C VAL A 233 3.34 9.01 -9.54
N PHE A 234 2.88 7.95 -10.18
CA PHE A 234 2.17 6.84 -9.54
C PHE A 234 3.11 5.97 -8.68
N GLY A 235 2.62 5.59 -7.49
CA GLY A 235 3.20 4.53 -6.67
C GLY A 235 4.51 4.91 -5.96
N GLN A 236 5.51 4.01 -5.97
CA GLN A 236 6.68 4.10 -5.09
C GLN A 236 7.46 5.41 -5.23
N LYS A 237 7.55 5.95 -6.44
CA LYS A 237 8.36 7.14 -6.77
C LYS A 237 7.59 8.46 -6.68
N VAL A 238 6.41 8.48 -6.06
CA VAL A 238 5.66 9.72 -5.78
C VAL A 238 6.50 10.67 -4.92
N ASN A 239 6.30 11.98 -5.11
CA ASN A 239 6.83 12.98 -4.20
C ASN A 239 5.94 13.02 -2.94
N GLU A 240 6.54 12.85 -1.75
CA GLU A 240 5.83 12.70 -0.49
C GLU A 240 5.18 14.00 0.04
N TYR A 241 5.41 15.13 -0.63
CA TYR A 241 4.67 16.38 -0.43
C TYR A 241 3.35 16.44 -1.21
N GLU A 242 3.11 15.50 -2.14
CA GLU A 242 1.89 15.50 -2.94
C GLU A 242 0.65 15.21 -2.11
N ARG A 243 -0.47 15.81 -2.50
CA ARG A 243 -1.77 15.60 -1.86
C ARG A 243 -2.87 15.46 -2.91
N GLY A 244 -3.92 14.72 -2.58
CA GLY A 244 -5.14 14.62 -3.38
C GLY A 244 -5.36 13.28 -4.06
N ASN A 245 -6.39 13.22 -4.90
CA ASN A 245 -6.83 11.99 -5.55
C ASN A 245 -6.39 12.00 -7.02
N TYR A 246 -5.95 10.85 -7.51
CA TYR A 246 -5.46 10.69 -8.87
C TYR A 246 -5.99 9.41 -9.50
N THR A 247 -6.01 9.37 -10.83
CA THR A 247 -6.37 8.19 -11.60
C THR A 247 -5.34 7.93 -12.69
N ILE A 248 -5.22 6.67 -13.08
CA ILE A 248 -4.32 6.20 -14.13
C ILE A 248 -4.99 5.04 -14.87
N ASN A 249 -4.85 5.01 -16.19
CA ASN A 249 -5.28 3.88 -17.00
C ASN A 249 -4.08 2.94 -17.23
N THR A 250 -4.30 1.64 -17.09
CA THR A 250 -3.25 0.60 -17.21
C THR A 250 -3.65 -0.45 -18.24
N ASN A 251 -2.67 -1.23 -18.71
CA ASN A 251 -2.93 -2.31 -19.67
C ASN A 251 -3.54 -3.55 -18.97
N SER A 252 -4.11 -4.44 -19.78
CA SER A 252 -4.66 -5.73 -19.30
C SER A 252 -3.59 -6.80 -19.05
N VAL A 253 -2.41 -6.65 -19.65
CA VAL A 253 -1.26 -7.56 -19.55
C VAL A 253 0.03 -6.79 -19.21
N PRO A 254 1.05 -7.43 -18.61
CA PRO A 254 2.35 -6.79 -18.41
C PRO A 254 2.95 -6.32 -19.75
N LYS A 255 3.51 -5.12 -19.89
CA LYS A 255 3.75 -4.05 -18.90
C LYS A 255 2.46 -3.27 -18.61
N TYR A 256 2.04 -3.21 -17.35
CA TYR A 256 0.74 -2.65 -16.99
C TYR A 256 0.76 -1.13 -16.96
N LEU A 257 1.78 -0.54 -16.32
CA LEU A 257 1.89 0.90 -16.18
C LEU A 257 2.24 1.58 -17.51
N PRO A 258 1.53 2.65 -17.90
CA PRO A 258 1.95 3.49 -19.01
C PRO A 258 3.26 4.19 -18.63
N ARG A 259 4.32 3.91 -19.38
CA ARG A 259 5.63 4.53 -19.12
C ARG A 259 5.60 5.97 -19.57
N PHE A 260 6.25 6.87 -18.81
CA PHE A 260 6.61 8.19 -19.35
C PHE A 260 7.32 7.98 -20.68
N LYS A 261 6.75 8.49 -21.77
CA LYS A 261 7.54 8.71 -22.98
C LYS A 261 8.47 9.85 -22.63
N PHE A 262 9.77 9.58 -22.49
CA PHE A 262 10.77 10.64 -22.57
C PHE A 262 10.59 11.29 -23.94
N ILE A 263 9.86 12.41 -23.99
CA ILE A 263 10.01 13.35 -25.09
C ILE A 263 11.38 13.95 -24.80
N GLY A 264 12.42 13.40 -25.43
CA GLY A 264 13.74 13.98 -25.37
C GLY A 264 13.65 15.42 -25.82
N LEU A 265 13.74 16.35 -24.87
CA LEU A 265 14.21 17.68 -25.20
C LEU A 265 15.67 17.49 -25.61
N LYS A 266 15.90 17.50 -26.92
CA LYS A 266 17.20 17.80 -27.49
C LYS A 266 17.60 19.22 -27.12
#